data_AF-A0AAV0TY33-F1
#
_entry.id   AF-A0AAV0TY33-F1
#
_cell.length_a   1.000
_cell.length_b   1.000
_cell.length_c   1.000
_cell.angle_alpha   90.00
_cell.angle_beta   90.00
_cell.angle_gamma   90.00
#
_symmetry.space_group_name_H-M   'P 1'
#
loop_
_entity.id
_entity.type
_entity.pdbx_description
1 polymer ?
#
loop_
_entity_poly.entity_id
_entity_poly.type
_entity_poly.pdbx_seq_one_letter_code
_entity_poly.pdbx_strand_id
1 'polypeptide(L)'
;MHTTVKYEQGVPYYSPPTPRMSSSNYRPTLTSNCSDSSTPSNAVKRSREDLNQKEKQRMFKLNERISQLKALLDDAGVQTKKNKQSVLDNTSQYIEMLRGDLEIAQQKAEQAQKETKMFLAQENGGKQTVGNKVMSGVFQKTTTPRVVLDIDMKTVVFNTAFVKLTGLSELVLKKKKSLQPYLCADQTKFQCIIKKVRETKQSVCAVVKSSVADVNLIASAVTDSENNVTNVELSLIPMEMQQQQRPSATKRQKIRAAHNGTIGSVPKSDTANDLKR
;
A
#
# COMPACT_ATOMS: atom_id res chain seq x y z
N MET A 1 -24.74 30.20 -47.59
CA MET A 1 -26.12 30.70 -47.45
C MET A 1 -26.31 31.09 -45.99
N HIS A 2 -26.44 32.40 -45.75
CA HIS A 2 -26.45 33.02 -44.43
C HIS A 2 -27.67 32.61 -43.60
N THR A 3 -27.45 32.17 -42.36
CA THR A 3 -28.53 32.00 -41.39
C THR A 3 -28.32 32.96 -40.22
N THR A 4 -29.17 33.97 -40.22
CA THR A 4 -29.35 35.03 -39.24
C THR A 4 -29.74 34.43 -37.88
N VAL A 5 -28.98 34.74 -36.83
CA VAL A 5 -29.35 34.38 -35.46
C VAL A 5 -30.40 35.37 -34.97
N LYS A 6 -31.63 34.86 -34.75
CA LYS A 6 -32.72 35.57 -34.08
C LYS A 6 -32.38 35.75 -32.60
N TYR A 7 -32.48 36.97 -32.10
CA TYR A 7 -32.44 37.26 -30.66
C TYR A 7 -33.75 36.81 -30.02
N GLU A 8 -33.65 35.96 -29.00
CA GLU A 8 -34.80 35.58 -28.16
C GLU A 8 -34.89 36.51 -26.95
N GLN A 9 -36.10 37.02 -26.71
CA GLN A 9 -36.50 37.90 -25.62
C GLN A 9 -36.62 37.11 -24.31
N GLY A 10 -36.05 37.60 -23.21
CA GLY A 10 -36.39 37.01 -21.90
C GLY A 10 -35.51 37.31 -20.69
N VAL A 11 -34.71 38.39 -20.65
CA VAL A 11 -33.93 38.71 -19.44
C VAL A 11 -34.49 39.97 -18.77
N PRO A 12 -34.93 39.90 -17.49
CA PRO A 12 -35.40 41.08 -16.77
C PRO A 12 -34.30 42.13 -16.63
N TYR A 13 -34.56 43.34 -17.14
CA TYR A 13 -33.68 44.49 -17.01
C TYR A 13 -33.65 44.94 -15.53
N TYR A 14 -32.51 44.75 -14.86
CA TYR A 14 -32.30 45.27 -13.51
C TYR A 14 -31.96 46.76 -13.61
N SER A 15 -32.87 47.63 -13.18
CA SER A 15 -32.57 49.05 -13.04
C SER A 15 -31.55 49.26 -11.90
N PRO A 16 -30.49 50.06 -12.11
CA PRO A 16 -29.54 50.35 -11.04
C PRO A 16 -30.21 51.18 -9.93
N PRO A 17 -29.86 50.97 -8.65
CA PRO A 17 -30.50 51.68 -7.56
C PRO A 17 -30.19 53.18 -7.65
N THR A 18 -31.26 53.97 -7.62
CA THR A 18 -31.20 55.43 -7.51
C THR A 18 -30.43 55.84 -6.25
N PRO A 19 -29.50 56.81 -6.34
CA PRO A 19 -28.82 57.32 -5.17
C PRO A 19 -29.84 58.02 -4.28
N ARG A 20 -30.18 57.40 -3.15
CA ARG A 20 -30.87 58.09 -2.06
C ARG A 20 -29.97 59.25 -1.63
N MET A 21 -30.42 60.46 -1.90
CA MET A 21 -29.93 61.66 -1.25
C MET A 21 -30.17 61.51 0.26
N SER A 22 -29.16 61.07 1.00
CA SER A 22 -29.14 61.26 2.45
C SER A 22 -28.86 62.73 2.71
N SER A 23 -29.93 63.49 2.91
CA SER A 23 -29.88 64.84 3.46
C SER A 23 -29.20 64.77 4.84
N SER A 24 -28.00 65.33 4.88
CA SER A 24 -27.28 65.70 6.10
C SER A 24 -28.14 66.62 6.97
N ASN A 25 -28.69 66.10 8.06
CA ASN A 25 -29.19 66.92 9.15
C ASN A 25 -28.07 67.07 10.17
N TYR A 26 -27.14 67.97 9.86
CA TYR A 26 -26.20 68.53 10.82
C TYR A 26 -27.00 69.43 11.77
N ARG A 27 -27.21 69.01 13.01
CA ARG A 27 -27.65 69.91 14.09
C ARG A 27 -26.66 69.83 15.24
N PRO A 28 -25.71 70.77 15.34
CA PRO A 28 -24.96 70.94 16.57
C PRO A 28 -25.85 71.69 17.56
N THR A 29 -26.26 71.03 18.64
CA THR A 29 -26.79 71.71 19.82
C THR A 29 -25.66 72.53 20.43
N LEU A 30 -25.76 73.85 20.29
CA LEU A 30 -25.01 74.82 21.08
C LEU A 30 -25.43 74.68 22.55
N THR A 31 -24.60 74.02 23.34
CA THR A 31 -24.52 74.28 24.78
C THR A 31 -23.09 74.69 25.11
N SER A 32 -23.02 75.91 25.62
CA SER A 32 -21.87 76.69 26.02
C SER A 32 -21.01 76.01 27.09
N ASN A 33 -19.75 76.42 27.12
CA ASN A 33 -18.75 76.28 28.20
C ASN A 33 -17.95 74.97 28.21
N CYS A 34 -16.79 75.00 27.57
CA CYS A 34 -15.50 74.97 28.27
C CYS A 34 -14.38 75.27 27.27
N SER A 35 -13.55 76.23 27.65
CA SER A 35 -12.32 76.61 26.99
C SER A 35 -11.38 75.40 26.91
N ASP A 36 -11.22 74.82 25.73
CA ASP A 36 -10.04 74.01 25.47
C ASP A 36 -9.62 74.18 24.01
N SER A 37 -8.59 74.99 23.84
CA SER A 37 -7.87 75.20 22.61
C SER A 37 -7.12 73.91 22.24
N SER A 38 -7.84 72.91 21.75
CA SER A 38 -7.22 71.78 21.06
C SER A 38 -7.98 71.48 19.78
N THR A 39 -7.24 71.61 18.69
CA THR A 39 -7.66 71.48 17.30
C THR A 39 -8.47 70.19 17.08
N PRO A 40 -9.70 70.24 16.52
CA PRO A 40 -10.52 69.04 16.24
C PRO A 40 -9.89 68.12 15.18
N SER A 41 -8.79 68.53 14.56
CA SER A 41 -8.03 67.73 13.62
C SER A 41 -7.34 66.51 14.24
N ASN A 42 -7.00 66.53 15.53
CA ASN A 42 -6.17 65.46 16.13
C ASN A 42 -6.98 64.22 16.55
N ALA A 43 -8.23 64.39 17.01
CA ALA A 43 -9.11 63.26 17.35
C ALA A 43 -9.51 62.44 16.11
N VAL A 44 -9.82 63.13 14.99
CA VAL A 44 -10.11 62.49 13.71
C VAL A 44 -8.87 61.81 13.11
N LYS A 45 -7.67 62.41 13.28
CA LYS A 45 -6.40 61.80 12.87
C LYS A 45 -6.08 60.54 13.66
N ARG A 46 -6.25 60.53 14.99
CA ARG A 46 -6.08 59.33 15.83
C ARG A 46 -7.05 58.22 15.43
N SER A 47 -8.32 58.53 15.21
CA SER A 47 -9.32 57.55 14.76
C SER A 47 -8.99 56.92 13.39
N ARG A 48 -8.47 57.72 12.44
CA ARG A 48 -8.00 57.21 11.13
C ARG A 48 -6.76 56.33 11.27
N GLU A 49 -5.83 56.71 12.14
CA GLU A 49 -4.63 55.93 12.42
C GLU A 49 -4.98 54.58 13.06
N ASP A 50 -5.88 54.56 14.05
CA ASP A 50 -6.36 53.34 14.70
C ASP A 50 -7.07 52.41 13.70
N LEU A 51 -7.89 52.96 12.80
CA LEU A 51 -8.53 52.20 11.73
C LEU A 51 -7.49 51.56 10.79
N ASN A 52 -6.46 52.33 10.41
CA ASN A 52 -5.39 51.82 9.56
C ASN A 52 -4.56 50.74 10.27
N GLN A 53 -4.27 50.91 11.56
CA GLN A 53 -3.58 49.89 12.35
C GLN A 53 -4.41 48.60 12.43
N LYS A 54 -5.73 48.71 12.62
CA LYS A 54 -6.64 47.56 12.63
C LYS A 54 -6.66 46.84 11.28
N GLU A 55 -6.71 47.58 10.17
CA GLU A 55 -6.68 46.96 8.84
C GLU A 55 -5.31 46.32 8.54
N LYS A 56 -4.21 46.95 8.98
CA LYS A 56 -2.87 46.37 8.89
C LYS A 56 -2.76 45.07 9.67
N GLN A 57 -3.30 45.01 10.89
CA GLN A 57 -3.35 43.78 11.69
C GLN A 57 -4.22 42.71 11.02
N ARG A 58 -5.36 43.08 10.45
CA ARG A 58 -6.22 42.16 9.69
C ARG A 58 -5.47 41.58 8.50
N MET A 59 -4.76 42.41 7.74
CA MET A 59 -3.92 41.98 6.61
C MET A 59 -2.75 41.10 7.02
N PHE A 60 -2.11 41.40 8.15
CA PHE A 60 -1.05 40.55 8.71
C PHE A 60 -1.57 39.15 9.02
N LYS A 61 -2.69 39.03 9.75
CA LYS A 61 -3.32 37.73 10.09
C LYS A 61 -3.75 36.98 8.84
N LEU A 62 -4.34 37.66 7.85
CA LEU A 62 -4.73 37.02 6.58
C LEU A 62 -3.51 36.43 5.86
N ASN A 63 -2.41 37.19 5.76
CA ASN A 63 -1.19 36.73 5.12
C ASN A 63 -0.58 35.53 5.85
N GLU A 64 -0.59 35.56 7.18
CA GLU A 64 -0.12 34.45 8.00
C GLU A 64 -0.93 33.17 7.72
N ARG A 65 -2.27 33.27 7.68
CA ARG A 65 -3.13 32.12 7.35
C ARG A 65 -2.90 31.59 5.94
N ILE A 66 -2.67 32.46 4.95
CA ILE A 66 -2.33 32.02 3.58
C ILE A 66 -0.99 31.29 3.56
N SER A 67 0.01 31.76 4.32
CA SER A 67 1.30 31.07 4.44
C SER A 67 1.16 29.71 5.12
N GLN A 68 0.33 29.59 6.16
CA GLN A 68 0.02 28.30 6.80
C GLN A 68 -0.66 27.33 5.84
N LEU A 69 -1.64 27.81 5.05
CA LEU A 69 -2.27 26.99 4.00
C LEU A 69 -1.26 26.49 2.98
N LYS A 70 -0.33 27.35 2.56
CA LYS A 70 0.75 26.95 1.65
C LYS A 70 1.61 25.85 2.26
N ALA A 71 2.01 25.98 3.52
CA ALA A 71 2.82 24.97 4.20
C ALA A 71 2.10 23.61 4.26
N LEU A 72 0.80 23.60 4.59
CA LEU A 72 -0.01 22.37 4.60
C LEU A 72 -0.11 21.73 3.20
N LEU A 73 -0.22 22.53 2.15
CA LEU A 73 -0.21 22.02 0.78
C LEU A 73 1.16 21.45 0.39
N ASP A 74 2.24 22.14 0.74
CA ASP A 74 3.61 21.65 0.47
C ASP A 74 3.88 20.32 1.20
N ASP A 75 3.47 20.20 2.47
CA ASP A 75 3.57 18.98 3.29
C ASP A 75 2.76 17.82 2.70
N ALA A 76 1.61 18.14 2.11
CA ALA A 76 0.77 17.19 1.37
C ALA A 76 1.32 16.85 -0.03
N GLY A 77 2.45 17.43 -0.44
CA GLY A 77 3.07 17.21 -1.75
C GLY A 77 2.45 18.02 -2.90
N VAL A 78 1.56 18.97 -2.60
CA VAL A 78 0.91 19.83 -3.60
C VAL A 78 1.80 21.03 -3.92
N GLN A 79 2.42 21.01 -5.09
CA GLN A 79 3.30 22.08 -5.57
C GLN A 79 2.52 23.37 -5.85
N THR A 80 2.68 24.39 -5.00
CA THR A 80 1.99 25.67 -5.16
C THR A 80 2.94 26.86 -5.33
N LYS A 81 2.54 27.81 -6.20
CA LYS A 81 3.26 29.08 -6.35
C LYS A 81 3.02 29.95 -5.10
N LYS A 82 3.98 30.80 -4.73
CA LYS A 82 3.88 31.75 -3.59
C LYS A 82 2.81 32.85 -3.76
N ASN A 83 2.02 32.80 -4.83
CA ASN A 83 0.92 33.73 -5.09
C ASN A 83 -0.31 33.32 -4.25
N LYS A 84 -0.90 34.28 -3.53
CA LYS A 84 -2.10 34.07 -2.70
C LYS A 84 -3.25 33.39 -3.45
N GLN A 85 -3.53 33.82 -4.68
CA GLN A 85 -4.61 33.23 -5.47
C GLN A 85 -4.30 31.77 -5.80
N SER A 86 -3.06 31.49 -6.20
CA SER A 86 -2.61 30.12 -6.47
C SER A 86 -2.75 29.23 -5.23
N VAL A 87 -2.40 29.72 -4.04
CA VAL A 87 -2.56 28.94 -2.79
C VAL A 87 -4.03 28.61 -2.54
N LEU A 88 -4.94 29.58 -2.71
CA LEU A 88 -6.37 29.39 -2.48
C LEU A 88 -6.99 28.44 -3.52
N ASP A 89 -6.68 28.61 -4.80
CA ASP A 89 -7.21 27.75 -5.88
C ASP A 89 -6.77 26.30 -5.70
N ASN A 90 -5.48 26.08 -5.40
CA ASN A 90 -4.95 24.74 -5.14
C ASN A 90 -5.52 24.14 -3.85
N THR A 91 -5.76 24.96 -2.82
CA THR A 91 -6.43 24.49 -1.59
C THR A 91 -7.83 24.00 -1.90
N SER A 92 -8.61 24.77 -2.67
CA SER A 92 -9.98 24.38 -3.04
C SER A 92 -9.98 23.07 -3.82
N GLN A 93 -9.14 22.97 -4.85
CA GLN A 93 -9.02 21.76 -5.67
C GLN A 93 -8.58 20.54 -4.84
N TYR A 94 -7.64 20.72 -3.92
CA TYR A 94 -7.16 19.63 -3.07
C TYR A 94 -8.24 19.15 -2.09
N ILE A 95 -9.05 20.05 -1.53
CA ILE A 95 -10.20 19.69 -0.68
C ILE A 95 -11.22 18.87 -1.47
N GLU A 96 -11.53 19.25 -2.71
CA GLU A 96 -12.46 18.50 -3.58
C GLU A 96 -11.95 17.10 -3.88
N MET A 97 -10.66 16.98 -4.20
CA MET A 97 -10.01 15.68 -4.42
C MET A 97 -10.10 14.79 -3.18
N LEU A 98 -9.72 15.31 -2.00
CA LEU A 98 -9.78 14.56 -0.75
C LEU A 98 -11.19 14.09 -0.40
N ARG A 99 -12.22 14.90 -0.70
CA ARG A 99 -13.62 14.50 -0.50
C ARG A 99 -14.01 13.33 -1.40
N GLY A 100 -13.58 13.36 -2.68
CA GLY A 100 -13.80 12.25 -3.61
C GLY A 100 -13.08 10.96 -3.17
N ASP A 101 -11.81 11.07 -2.76
CA ASP A 101 -11.04 9.92 -2.27
C ASP A 101 -11.66 9.30 -1.01
N LEU A 102 -12.18 10.14 -0.10
CA LEU A 102 -12.88 9.70 1.10
C LEU A 102 -14.15 8.94 0.77
N GLU A 103 -14.95 9.40 -0.19
CA GLU A 103 -16.16 8.71 -0.64
C GLU A 103 -15.83 7.33 -1.23
N ILE A 104 -14.79 7.25 -2.08
CA ILE A 104 -14.33 5.98 -2.64
C ILE A 104 -13.81 5.05 -1.54
N ALA A 105 -13.07 5.57 -0.57
CA ALA A 105 -12.58 4.77 0.56
C ALA A 105 -13.73 4.23 1.41
N GLN A 106 -14.77 5.03 1.65
CA GLN A 106 -15.98 4.61 2.35
C GLN A 106 -16.73 3.51 1.58
N GLN A 107 -16.94 3.67 0.28
CA GLN A 107 -17.59 2.66 -0.56
C GLN A 107 -16.81 1.33 -0.54
N LYS A 108 -15.48 1.39 -0.66
CA LYS A 108 -14.61 0.19 -0.57
C LYS A 108 -14.69 -0.46 0.80
N ALA A 109 -14.71 0.34 1.88
CA ALA A 109 -14.84 -0.17 3.23
C ALA A 109 -16.21 -0.83 3.46
N GLU A 110 -17.30 -0.22 2.98
CA GLU A 110 -18.65 -0.78 3.06
C GLU A 110 -18.75 -2.09 2.26
N GLN A 111 -18.20 -2.12 1.06
CA GLN A 111 -18.15 -3.33 0.24
C GLN A 111 -17.39 -4.45 0.96
N ALA A 112 -16.19 -4.17 1.48
CA ALA A 112 -15.40 -5.15 2.24
C ALA A 112 -16.15 -5.65 3.49
N GLN A 113 -16.85 -4.77 4.20
CA GLN A 113 -17.69 -5.16 5.33
C GLN A 113 -18.88 -6.02 4.90
N LYS A 114 -19.53 -5.71 3.77
CA LYS A 114 -20.65 -6.49 3.24
C LYS A 114 -20.18 -7.89 2.82
N GLU A 115 -19.05 -7.98 2.14
CA GLU A 115 -18.42 -9.25 1.78
C GLU A 115 -18.07 -10.08 3.02
N THR A 116 -17.51 -9.44 4.06
CA THR A 116 -17.22 -10.09 5.34
C THR A 116 -18.50 -10.57 6.03
N LYS A 117 -19.55 -9.75 6.08
CA LYS A 117 -20.85 -10.12 6.66
C LYS A 117 -21.53 -11.25 5.88
N MET A 118 -21.46 -11.26 4.55
CA MET A 118 -21.96 -12.35 3.73
C MET A 118 -21.20 -13.65 4.01
N PHE A 119 -19.88 -13.57 4.17
CA PHE A 119 -19.04 -14.71 4.53
C PHE A 119 -19.44 -15.29 5.90
N LEU A 120 -19.65 -14.43 6.90
CA LEU A 120 -20.12 -14.82 8.24
C LEU A 120 -21.59 -15.27 8.26
N ALA A 121 -22.46 -14.75 7.40
CA ALA A 121 -23.86 -15.15 7.34
C ALA A 121 -24.02 -16.57 6.74
N GLN A 122 -23.16 -16.94 5.79
CA GLN A 122 -23.07 -18.31 5.28
C GLN A 122 -22.58 -19.31 6.34
N GLU A 123 -21.86 -18.84 7.36
CA GLU A 123 -21.38 -19.65 8.49
C GLU A 123 -22.49 -20.02 9.48
N ASN A 124 -23.47 -19.14 9.71
CA ASN A 124 -24.53 -19.34 10.71
C ASN A 124 -25.80 -20.06 10.20
N GLY A 125 -25.91 -20.34 8.91
CA GLY A 125 -27.11 -20.96 8.30
C GLY A 125 -27.17 -22.50 8.35
N GLY A 126 -26.13 -23.17 8.83
CA GLY A 126 -26.06 -24.64 8.84
C GLY A 126 -25.95 -25.20 10.25
N LYS A 127 -27.01 -25.85 10.75
CA LYS A 127 -26.90 -26.81 11.86
C LYS A 127 -25.85 -27.88 11.49
N GLN A 128 -24.64 -27.84 12.07
CA GLN A 128 -23.88 -29.03 12.53
C GLN A 128 -22.41 -28.76 12.94
N THR A 129 -22.09 -29.26 14.14
CA THR A 129 -20.85 -29.90 14.63
C THR A 129 -19.47 -29.32 14.31
N VAL A 130 -18.85 -28.78 15.37
CA VAL A 130 -17.43 -28.91 15.78
C VAL A 130 -16.39 -28.75 14.67
N GLY A 131 -15.97 -27.49 14.50
CA GLY A 131 -14.58 -27.08 14.19
C GLY A 131 -13.95 -27.62 12.91
N ASN A 132 -14.03 -26.87 11.81
CA ASN A 132 -12.93 -26.71 10.82
C ASN A 132 -13.29 -26.02 9.48
N LYS A 133 -14.55 -25.67 9.18
CA LYS A 133 -14.94 -25.38 7.78
C LYS A 133 -14.99 -23.92 7.30
N VAL A 134 -14.96 -22.90 8.15
CA VAL A 134 -15.15 -21.52 7.65
C VAL A 134 -13.84 -20.80 7.28
N MET A 135 -12.71 -21.23 7.85
CA MET A 135 -11.39 -20.91 7.24
C MET A 135 -11.20 -21.61 5.87
N SER A 136 -12.15 -22.45 5.40
CA SER A 136 -11.92 -23.48 4.39
C SER A 136 -12.40 -23.15 2.96
N GLY A 137 -12.94 -21.97 2.66
CA GLY A 137 -13.31 -21.62 1.29
C GLY A 137 -12.10 -21.19 0.46
N VAL A 138 -11.63 -19.97 0.72
CA VAL A 138 -10.55 -19.34 -0.07
C VAL A 138 -9.20 -20.00 0.21
N PHE A 139 -8.86 -20.20 1.49
CA PHE A 139 -7.59 -20.85 1.89
C PHE A 139 -7.43 -22.23 1.24
N GLN A 140 -8.49 -23.05 1.19
CA GLN A 140 -8.43 -24.36 0.55
C GLN A 140 -8.42 -24.30 -0.98
N LYS A 141 -9.07 -23.29 -1.58
CA LYS A 141 -9.15 -23.11 -3.04
C LYS A 141 -7.89 -22.47 -3.65
N THR A 142 -7.04 -21.81 -2.86
CA THR A 142 -5.82 -21.21 -3.41
C THR A 142 -4.87 -22.28 -3.95
N THR A 143 -4.28 -22.02 -5.11
CA THR A 143 -3.29 -22.92 -5.75
C THR A 143 -1.92 -22.86 -5.08
N THR A 144 -1.62 -21.79 -4.34
CA THR A 144 -0.39 -21.67 -3.54
C THR A 144 -0.45 -22.58 -2.32
N PRO A 145 0.54 -23.46 -2.09
CA PRO A 145 0.66 -24.25 -0.87
C PRO A 145 0.74 -23.39 0.39
N ARG A 146 -0.18 -23.58 1.34
CA ARG A 146 -0.28 -22.79 2.58
C ARG A 146 -0.49 -23.67 3.81
N VAL A 147 0.12 -23.27 4.92
CA VAL A 147 0.03 -23.93 6.23
C VAL A 147 -0.07 -22.87 7.34
N VAL A 148 -0.90 -23.12 8.34
CA VAL A 148 -1.00 -22.30 9.55
C VAL A 148 -0.51 -23.12 10.73
N LEU A 149 0.41 -22.54 11.50
CA LEU A 149 0.98 -23.11 12.70
C LEU A 149 0.55 -22.31 13.94
N ASP A 150 0.39 -23.01 15.07
CA ASP A 150 0.23 -22.37 16.37
C ASP A 150 1.58 -21.83 16.89
N ILE A 151 1.55 -21.18 18.05
CA ILE A 151 2.74 -20.64 18.74
C ILE A 151 3.76 -21.75 19.09
N ASP A 152 3.31 -22.99 19.26
CA ASP A 152 4.13 -24.17 19.57
C ASP A 152 4.69 -24.86 18.31
N MET A 153 4.48 -24.29 17.12
CA MET A 153 4.81 -24.89 15.81
C MET A 153 4.08 -26.20 15.54
N LYS A 154 2.87 -26.37 16.07
CA LYS A 154 1.95 -27.46 15.70
C LYS A 154 1.06 -26.98 14.57
N THR A 155 0.76 -27.90 13.68
CA THR A 155 -0.11 -27.66 12.53
C THR A 155 -1.53 -27.40 13.00
N VAL A 156 -2.07 -26.22 12.69
CA VAL A 156 -3.49 -25.90 12.88
C VAL A 156 -4.26 -26.34 11.65
N VAL A 157 -3.86 -25.88 10.48
CA VAL A 157 -4.50 -26.22 9.20
C VAL A 157 -3.51 -26.10 8.04
N PHE A 158 -3.75 -26.83 6.96
CA PHE A 158 -3.06 -26.68 5.68
C PHE A 158 -4.08 -26.78 4.55
N ASN A 159 -3.72 -26.22 3.40
CA ASN A 159 -4.61 -26.25 2.25
C ASN A 159 -4.38 -27.46 1.34
N THR A 160 -5.32 -27.69 0.43
CA THR A 160 -5.27 -28.80 -0.53
C THR A 160 -4.02 -28.74 -1.42
N ALA A 161 -3.55 -27.54 -1.78
CA ALA A 161 -2.32 -27.37 -2.55
C ALA A 161 -1.07 -27.85 -1.78
N PHE A 162 -1.02 -27.65 -0.47
CA PHE A 162 0.08 -28.14 0.37
C PHE A 162 0.08 -29.66 0.51
N VAL A 163 -1.09 -30.27 0.65
CA VAL A 163 -1.21 -31.74 0.63
C VAL A 163 -0.70 -32.30 -0.70
N LYS A 164 -1.07 -31.68 -1.83
CA LYS A 164 -0.58 -32.07 -3.16
C LYS A 164 0.92 -31.88 -3.33
N LEU A 165 1.48 -30.79 -2.80
CA LEU A 165 2.92 -30.52 -2.86
C LEU A 165 3.74 -31.59 -2.12
N THR A 166 3.28 -31.97 -0.92
CA THR A 166 4.00 -32.94 -0.08
C THR A 166 3.73 -34.39 -0.46
N GLY A 167 2.59 -34.69 -1.08
CA GLY A 167 2.15 -36.05 -1.38
C GLY A 167 1.84 -36.90 -0.15
N LEU A 168 1.77 -36.28 1.04
CA LEU A 168 1.53 -36.96 2.31
C LEU A 168 0.06 -36.93 2.71
N SER A 169 -0.37 -37.90 3.51
CA SER A 169 -1.71 -37.88 4.09
C SER A 169 -1.82 -36.83 5.19
N GLU A 170 -3.03 -36.29 5.38
CA GLU A 170 -3.31 -35.26 6.39
C GLU A 170 -2.92 -35.71 7.81
N LEU A 171 -3.11 -36.98 8.13
CA LEU A 171 -2.74 -37.56 9.43
C LEU A 171 -1.23 -37.46 9.69
N VAL A 172 -0.40 -37.59 8.64
CA VAL A 172 1.05 -37.48 8.74
C VAL A 172 1.46 -36.00 8.83
N LEU A 173 0.82 -35.11 8.07
CA LEU A 173 1.13 -33.67 8.09
C LEU A 173 0.77 -32.97 9.40
N LYS A 174 -0.18 -33.52 10.17
CA LYS A 174 -0.50 -33.03 11.53
C LYS A 174 0.57 -33.34 12.57
N LYS A 175 1.50 -34.27 12.29
CA LYS A 175 2.61 -34.56 13.20
C LYS A 175 3.72 -33.52 13.02
N LYS A 176 4.10 -32.83 14.11
CA LYS A 176 5.10 -31.74 14.08
C LYS A 176 6.42 -32.12 13.39
N LYS A 177 6.93 -33.33 13.65
CA LYS A 177 8.25 -33.78 13.14
C LYS A 177 8.27 -34.02 11.63
N SER A 178 7.15 -34.40 11.03
CA SER A 178 7.07 -34.68 9.58
C SER A 178 6.86 -33.43 8.75
N LEU A 179 6.39 -32.33 9.32
CA LEU A 179 6.05 -31.11 8.57
C LEU A 179 7.27 -30.26 8.22
N GLN A 180 8.17 -30.09 9.19
CA GLN A 180 9.28 -29.13 9.10
C GLN A 180 10.12 -29.27 7.82
N PRO A 181 10.52 -30.48 7.36
CA PRO A 181 11.34 -30.61 6.15
C PRO A 181 10.66 -30.06 4.88
N TYR A 182 9.32 -30.08 4.83
CA TYR A 182 8.54 -29.55 3.71
C TYR A 182 8.35 -28.04 3.77
N LEU A 183 8.57 -27.41 4.92
CA LEU A 183 8.52 -25.95 5.09
C LEU A 183 9.92 -25.33 4.93
N CYS A 184 10.91 -25.92 5.60
CA CYS A 184 12.31 -25.53 5.54
C CYS A 184 13.20 -26.63 6.13
N ALA A 185 14.11 -27.16 5.31
CA ALA A 185 15.06 -28.20 5.72
C ALA A 185 16.05 -27.71 6.79
N ASP A 186 16.39 -26.41 6.79
CA ASP A 186 17.24 -25.79 7.80
C ASP A 186 16.42 -25.38 9.03
N GLN A 187 16.57 -26.14 10.11
CA GLN A 187 15.87 -25.90 11.37
C GLN A 187 16.19 -24.53 11.97
N THR A 188 17.44 -24.09 11.92
CA THR A 188 17.89 -22.84 12.54
C THR A 188 17.33 -21.65 11.79
N LYS A 189 17.38 -21.70 10.46
CA LYS A 189 16.77 -20.68 9.59
C LYS A 189 15.27 -20.60 9.79
N PHE A 190 14.58 -21.75 9.87
CA PHE A 190 13.16 -21.81 10.14
C PHE A 190 12.80 -21.13 11.47
N GLN A 191 13.48 -21.49 12.57
CA GLN A 191 13.22 -20.88 13.88
C GLN A 191 13.47 -19.37 13.87
N CYS A 192 14.52 -18.91 13.18
CA CYS A 192 14.82 -17.49 13.05
C CYS A 192 13.69 -16.73 12.33
N ILE A 193 13.17 -17.28 11.22
CA ILE A 193 12.04 -16.71 10.49
C ILE A 193 10.82 -16.60 11.41
N ILE A 194 10.44 -17.68 12.08
CA ILE A 194 9.25 -17.66 12.92
C ILE A 194 9.40 -16.71 14.11
N LYS A 195 10.56 -16.72 14.78
CA LYS A 195 10.87 -15.79 15.87
C LYS A 195 10.72 -14.34 15.39
N LYS A 196 11.31 -14.01 14.24
CA LYS A 196 11.24 -12.66 13.66
C LYS A 196 9.80 -12.24 13.37
N VAL A 197 9.00 -13.11 12.77
CA VAL A 197 7.57 -12.83 12.49
C VAL A 197 6.81 -12.59 13.79
N ARG A 198 7.05 -13.40 14.83
CA ARG A 198 6.37 -13.25 16.12
C ARG A 198 6.72 -11.96 16.84
N GLU A 199 7.99 -11.56 16.83
CA GLU A 199 8.47 -10.36 17.53
C GLU A 199 8.09 -9.08 16.78
N THR A 200 8.21 -9.08 15.45
CA THR A 200 8.00 -7.87 14.64
C THR A 200 6.55 -7.70 14.19
N LYS A 201 5.76 -8.78 14.18
CA LYS A 201 4.43 -8.87 13.54
C LYS A 201 4.45 -8.51 12.04
N GLN A 202 5.63 -8.43 11.44
CA GLN A 202 5.82 -8.16 10.02
C GLN A 202 6.02 -9.47 9.28
N SER A 203 5.54 -9.51 8.04
CA SER A 203 5.77 -10.65 7.16
C SER A 203 7.26 -10.76 6.81
N VAL A 204 7.78 -11.99 6.81
CA VAL A 204 9.15 -12.32 6.44
C VAL A 204 9.12 -13.16 5.17
N CYS A 205 9.90 -12.75 4.17
CA CYS A 205 10.09 -13.47 2.91
C CYS A 205 11.53 -14.00 2.87
N ALA A 206 11.70 -15.29 2.62
CA ALA A 206 13.04 -15.88 2.51
C ALA A 206 13.05 -17.09 1.55
N VAL A 207 14.08 -17.16 0.71
CA VAL A 207 14.36 -18.36 -0.08
C VAL A 207 14.86 -19.47 0.84
N VAL A 208 14.17 -20.60 0.86
CA VAL A 208 14.49 -21.75 1.71
C VAL A 208 14.49 -23.04 0.88
N LYS A 209 15.34 -23.98 1.28
CA LYS A 209 15.29 -25.35 0.75
C LYS A 209 14.20 -26.11 1.48
N SER A 210 13.26 -26.71 0.74
CA SER A 210 12.33 -27.70 1.27
C SER A 210 12.70 -29.10 0.77
N SER A 211 12.08 -30.14 1.32
CA SER A 211 12.26 -31.52 0.82
C SER A 211 11.82 -31.73 -0.63
N VAL A 212 11.03 -30.83 -1.21
CA VAL A 212 10.47 -30.97 -2.56
C VAL A 212 11.20 -30.09 -3.56
N ALA A 213 11.47 -28.84 -3.20
CA ALA A 213 12.14 -27.86 -4.04
C ALA A 213 12.66 -26.67 -3.23
N ASP A 214 13.45 -25.82 -3.88
CA ASP A 214 13.71 -24.48 -3.36
C ASP A 214 12.45 -23.62 -3.53
N VAL A 215 12.04 -22.98 -2.44
CA VAL A 215 10.80 -22.19 -2.38
C VAL A 215 11.08 -20.82 -1.79
N ASN A 216 10.32 -19.82 -2.24
CA ASN A 216 10.22 -18.58 -1.52
C ASN A 216 9.16 -18.73 -0.42
N LEU A 217 9.60 -18.82 0.83
CA LEU A 217 8.74 -18.96 2.00
C LEU A 217 8.34 -17.57 2.48
N ILE A 218 7.03 -17.32 2.52
CA ILE A 218 6.44 -16.14 3.12
C ILE A 218 5.79 -16.55 4.44
N ALA A 219 6.27 -15.97 5.53
CA ALA A 219 5.73 -16.19 6.87
C ALA A 219 5.08 -14.90 7.39
N SER A 220 3.84 -14.99 7.85
CA SER A 220 3.06 -13.83 8.33
C SER A 220 2.41 -14.13 9.67
N ALA A 221 2.40 -13.14 10.57
CA ALA A 221 1.75 -13.26 11.87
C ALA A 221 0.23 -13.16 11.70
N VAL A 222 -0.50 -14.03 12.39
CA VAL A 222 -1.95 -13.97 12.53
C VAL A 222 -2.25 -13.49 13.94
N THR A 223 -2.88 -12.33 14.06
CA THR A 223 -3.19 -11.69 15.35
C THR A 223 -4.66 -11.82 15.71
N ASP A 224 -4.97 -11.86 17.01
CA ASP A 224 -6.33 -11.70 17.51
C ASP A 224 -6.77 -10.23 17.55
N SER A 225 -7.98 -9.98 18.08
CA SER A 225 -8.55 -8.65 18.29
C SER A 225 -7.77 -7.79 19.29
N GLU A 226 -6.94 -8.41 20.14
CA GLU A 226 -6.08 -7.73 21.12
C GLU A 226 -4.66 -7.50 20.58
N ASN A 227 -4.45 -7.76 19.29
CA ASN A 227 -3.16 -7.65 18.60
C ASN A 227 -2.10 -8.63 19.13
N ASN A 228 -2.48 -9.72 19.80
CA ASN A 228 -1.56 -10.78 20.19
C ASN A 228 -1.37 -11.77 19.04
N VAL A 229 -0.13 -12.21 18.81
CA VAL A 229 0.17 -13.21 17.76
C VAL A 229 -0.32 -14.58 18.22
N THR A 230 -1.37 -15.10 17.58
CA THR A 230 -1.98 -16.40 17.90
C THR A 230 -1.47 -17.51 17.01
N ASN A 231 -1.20 -17.22 15.73
CA ASN A 231 -0.75 -18.20 14.75
C ASN A 231 0.26 -17.58 13.79
N VAL A 232 0.94 -18.43 13.02
CA VAL A 232 1.80 -18.01 11.91
C VAL A 232 1.35 -18.72 10.65
N GLU A 233 1.03 -17.94 9.63
CA GLU A 233 0.74 -18.46 8.30
C GLU A 233 1.99 -18.52 7.45
N LEU A 234 2.18 -19.65 6.78
CA LEU A 234 3.28 -19.95 5.87
C LEU A 234 2.72 -20.19 4.47
N SER A 235 3.19 -19.42 3.48
CA SER A 235 2.92 -19.61 2.06
C SER A 235 4.21 -20.00 1.35
N LEU A 236 4.16 -21.10 0.59
CA LEU A 236 5.31 -21.59 -0.15
C LEU A 236 5.10 -21.29 -1.63
N ILE A 237 5.97 -20.46 -2.20
CA ILE A 237 5.96 -20.15 -3.64
C ILE A 237 7.11 -20.95 -4.27
N PRO A 238 6.82 -22.00 -5.06
CA PRO A 238 7.85 -22.74 -5.77
C PRO A 238 8.67 -21.79 -6.64
N MET A 239 9.98 -21.91 -6.58
CA MET A 239 10.84 -21.23 -7.55
C MET A 239 10.95 -22.13 -8.78
N GLU A 240 10.68 -21.57 -9.96
CA GLU A 240 10.97 -22.28 -11.20
C GLU A 240 12.47 -22.57 -11.26
N MET A 241 12.84 -23.84 -11.11
CA MET A 241 14.17 -24.25 -11.49
C MET A 241 14.24 -24.10 -13.01
N GLN A 242 15.08 -23.18 -13.50
CA GLN A 242 15.58 -23.29 -14.87
C GLN A 242 16.03 -24.73 -15.05
N GLN A 243 15.36 -25.46 -15.94
CA GLN A 243 15.77 -26.80 -16.32
C GLN A 243 17.19 -26.71 -16.86
N GLN A 244 18.19 -26.98 -16.01
CA GLN A 244 19.49 -27.40 -16.47
C GLN A 244 19.23 -28.70 -17.23
N GLN A 245 19.20 -28.58 -18.56
CA GLN A 245 19.22 -29.70 -19.49
C GLN A 245 20.35 -30.63 -19.02
N ARG A 246 19.97 -31.79 -18.48
CA ARG A 246 20.94 -32.87 -18.29
C ARG A 246 21.48 -33.20 -19.68
N PRO A 247 22.80 -33.19 -19.93
CA PRO A 247 23.32 -33.80 -21.13
C PRO A 247 22.89 -35.27 -21.13
N SER A 248 22.24 -35.67 -22.22
CA SER A 248 21.77 -37.03 -22.45
C SER A 248 22.93 -38.01 -22.30
N ALA A 249 22.77 -39.01 -21.42
CA ALA A 249 23.72 -40.10 -21.28
C ALA A 249 23.88 -40.84 -22.62
N THR A 250 25.09 -40.79 -23.18
CA THR A 250 25.48 -41.60 -24.33
C THR A 250 25.37 -43.07 -23.95
N LYS A 251 24.42 -43.78 -24.57
CA LYS A 251 24.26 -45.24 -24.44
C LYS A 251 25.58 -45.92 -24.77
N ARG A 252 26.14 -46.64 -23.77
CA ARG A 252 27.16 -47.69 -23.98
C ARG A 252 26.60 -48.75 -24.93
N GLN A 253 27.20 -48.89 -26.11
CA GLN A 253 27.02 -50.07 -26.95
C GLN A 253 28.08 -51.10 -26.55
N LYS A 254 27.63 -52.21 -25.97
CA LYS A 254 28.42 -53.38 -25.59
C LYS A 254 28.59 -54.25 -26.83
N ILE A 255 29.79 -54.32 -27.39
CA ILE A 255 30.18 -55.38 -28.34
C ILE A 255 31.22 -56.24 -27.63
N ARG A 256 30.98 -57.56 -27.61
CA ARG A 256 31.82 -58.58 -27.00
C ARG A 256 32.07 -59.65 -28.08
N ALA A 257 33.31 -59.78 -28.55
CA ALA A 257 33.93 -60.96 -29.17
C ALA A 257 35.39 -60.55 -29.48
N ALA A 258 36.39 -60.97 -28.70
CA ALA A 258 37.07 -62.28 -28.73
C ALA A 258 38.04 -62.44 -29.92
N HIS A 259 39.34 -62.42 -29.59
CA HIS A 259 40.39 -63.38 -29.96
C HIS A 259 41.64 -62.85 -30.70
N ASN A 260 42.79 -63.10 -30.05
CA ASN A 260 44.14 -63.40 -30.55
C ASN A 260 45.11 -62.30 -30.98
N GLY A 261 46.35 -62.42 -30.48
CA GLY A 261 47.56 -61.95 -31.19
C GLY A 261 48.60 -61.15 -30.41
N THR A 262 49.25 -61.77 -29.42
CA THR A 262 50.71 -61.96 -29.31
C THR A 262 51.70 -60.90 -29.89
N ILE A 263 52.66 -60.50 -29.03
CA ILE A 263 54.04 -59.96 -29.29
C ILE A 263 54.22 -58.44 -29.51
N GLY A 264 54.90 -57.80 -28.53
CA GLY A 264 56.27 -57.33 -28.74
C GLY A 264 56.55 -55.84 -28.97
N SER A 265 57.55 -55.37 -28.23
CA SER A 265 58.54 -54.31 -28.55
C SER A 265 58.14 -52.82 -28.49
N VAL A 266 58.78 -52.15 -27.52
CA VAL A 266 59.22 -50.75 -27.59
C VAL A 266 60.47 -50.70 -28.49
N PRO A 267 60.65 -49.71 -29.38
CA PRO A 267 61.64 -48.65 -29.09
C PRO A 267 61.34 -47.24 -29.66
N LYS A 268 61.91 -46.24 -28.96
CA LYS A 268 62.68 -45.03 -29.44
C LYS A 268 62.21 -44.32 -30.71
N SER A 269 61.83 -43.03 -30.66
CA SER A 269 62.62 -41.78 -30.56
C SER A 269 62.60 -41.04 -31.90
N ASP A 270 62.79 -39.71 -31.79
CA ASP A 270 63.36 -38.82 -32.82
C ASP A 270 62.43 -37.89 -33.65
N THR A 271 62.41 -36.64 -33.16
CA THR A 271 62.87 -35.38 -33.80
C THR A 271 61.99 -34.61 -34.80
N ALA A 272 61.97 -33.30 -34.50
CA ALA A 272 62.14 -32.14 -35.39
C ALA A 272 60.92 -31.44 -36.03
N ASN A 273 60.82 -30.15 -35.63
CA ASN A 273 60.73 -28.93 -36.46
C ASN A 273 59.65 -28.80 -37.54
N ASP A 274 58.80 -27.77 -37.43
CA ASP A 274 58.87 -26.48 -38.17
C ASP A 274 57.56 -25.71 -37.87
N LEU A 275 57.56 -24.52 -37.28
CA LEU A 275 57.85 -23.18 -37.84
C LEU A 275 56.91 -22.73 -38.98
N LYS A 276 56.40 -21.49 -38.79
CA LYS A 276 55.57 -20.63 -39.66
C LYS A 276 54.05 -20.86 -39.51
N ARG A 277 53.21 -19.85 -39.29
CA ARG A 277 53.36 -18.40 -39.43
C ARG A 277 52.29 -17.71 -38.58
#